data_AF-A0A9D6THE0-F1
#
_entry.id   AF-A0A9D6THE0-F1
#
_cell.length_a   1.000
_cell.length_b   1.000
_cell.length_c   1.000
_cell.angle_alpha   90.00
_cell.angle_beta   90.00
_cell.angle_gamma   90.00
#
_symmetry.space_group_name_H-M   'P 1'
#
loop_
_entity.id
_entity.type
_entity.pdbx_description
1 polymer ?
#
loop_
_entity_poly.entity_id
_entity_poly.type
_entity_poly.pdbx_seq_one_letter_code
_entity_poly.pdbx_strand_id
1 'polypeptide(L)'
;MDPSLTTVLQTAGEAHQLATSIEGYVYPNEQNLLWSVLIVVYPYITGLVAGAFIMASLVRVFNVRALAPVYRLALLTALGFLICAPLPLLFHLGHPERSLQVMITPHLSSPMAMFGFVYAWYMMAVLLLELWCEYRRDLVAWSQRERGFRGTLYRLMTLGVTDLSPAALQIDERMSKIITVIGIPSAFLLHGYVGFIFGSVKANPWWGNVL
;
A
#
# COMPACT_ATOMS: atom_id res chain seq x y z
N MET A 1 -21.42 0.62 -31.10
CA MET A 1 -20.14 0.97 -30.44
C MET A 1 -19.68 2.29 -31.00
N ASP A 2 -19.25 3.21 -30.15
CA ASP A 2 -18.83 4.56 -30.56
C ASP A 2 -17.54 4.45 -31.41
N PRO A 3 -17.54 4.97 -32.66
CA PRO A 3 -16.38 4.90 -33.54
C PRO A 3 -15.14 5.65 -33.01
N SER A 4 -15.32 6.60 -32.09
CA SER A 4 -14.19 7.30 -31.45
C SER A 4 -13.41 6.40 -30.48
N LEU A 5 -14.11 5.50 -29.78
CA LEU A 5 -13.53 4.52 -28.85
C LEU A 5 -12.70 3.46 -29.58
N THR A 6 -13.13 3.06 -30.78
CA THR A 6 -12.35 2.13 -31.62
C THR A 6 -11.05 2.77 -32.12
N THR A 7 -11.06 4.04 -32.53
CA THR A 7 -9.86 4.73 -33.00
C THR A 7 -8.84 4.96 -31.89
N VAL A 8 -9.27 5.25 -30.67
CA VAL A 8 -8.39 5.39 -29.50
C VAL A 8 -7.74 4.06 -29.11
N LEU A 9 -8.50 2.96 -29.16
CA LEU A 9 -7.95 1.62 -28.89
C LEU A 9 -6.97 1.18 -29.98
N GLN A 10 -7.24 1.51 -31.24
CA GLN A 10 -6.38 1.17 -32.37
C GLN A 10 -5.08 1.97 -32.34
N THR A 11 -5.15 3.27 -32.06
CA THR A 11 -3.96 4.13 -31.90
C THR A 11 -3.13 3.75 -30.66
N ALA A 12 -3.76 3.32 -29.56
CA ALA A 12 -3.04 2.76 -28.42
C ALA A 12 -2.34 1.43 -28.75
N GLY A 13 -2.98 0.57 -29.57
CA GLY A 13 -2.38 -0.67 -30.07
C GLY A 13 -1.22 -0.44 -31.04
N GLU A 14 -1.33 0.54 -31.93
CA GLU A 14 -0.28 0.93 -32.87
C GLU A 14 0.91 1.59 -32.15
N ALA A 15 0.66 2.43 -31.14
CA ALA A 15 1.72 2.99 -30.30
C ALA A 15 2.48 1.90 -29.52
N HIS A 16 1.79 0.85 -29.09
CA HIS A 16 2.42 -0.32 -28.47
C HIS A 16 3.31 -1.09 -29.46
N GLN A 17 2.86 -1.29 -30.71
CA GLN A 17 3.66 -1.94 -31.74
C GLN A 17 4.89 -1.12 -32.15
N LEU A 18 4.76 0.19 -32.29
CA LEU A 18 5.86 1.07 -32.70
C LEU A 18 6.97 1.14 -31.64
N ALA A 19 6.60 1.13 -30.35
CA ALA A 19 7.54 1.07 -29.23
C ALA A 19 8.32 -0.26 -29.13
N THR A 20 7.89 -1.30 -29.86
CA THR A 20 8.46 -2.65 -29.79
C THR A 20 9.26 -3.04 -31.06
N SER A 21 9.55 -2.07 -31.94
CA SER A 21 10.45 -2.32 -33.08
C SER A 21 11.90 -2.38 -32.59
N ILE A 22 12.31 -3.55 -32.07
CA ILE A 22 13.68 -3.73 -31.60
C ILE A 22 14.60 -3.95 -32.80
N GLU A 23 15.46 -2.98 -33.10
CA GLU A 23 16.53 -3.12 -34.10
C GLU A 23 17.69 -3.92 -33.49
N GLY A 24 17.90 -5.17 -33.94
CA GLY A 24 19.02 -6.02 -33.54
C GLY A 24 18.63 -7.44 -33.09
N TYR A 25 19.61 -8.22 -32.65
CA TYR A 25 19.34 -9.54 -32.05
C TYR A 25 18.95 -9.37 -30.58
N VAL A 26 17.75 -9.81 -30.24
CA VAL A 26 17.19 -9.79 -28.88
C VAL A 26 17.06 -11.23 -28.41
N TYR A 27 17.50 -11.50 -27.18
CA TYR A 27 17.34 -12.84 -26.63
C TYR A 27 15.84 -13.22 -26.56
N PRO A 28 15.45 -14.47 -26.81
CA PRO A 28 14.04 -14.87 -26.86
C PRO A 28 13.23 -14.54 -25.57
N ASN A 29 13.88 -14.48 -24.41
CA ASN A 29 13.30 -14.07 -23.13
C ASN A 29 13.09 -12.55 -23.00
N GLU A 30 13.76 -11.73 -23.81
CA GLU A 30 13.64 -10.27 -23.84
C GLU A 30 12.66 -9.79 -24.93
N GLN A 31 12.22 -10.68 -25.81
CA GLN A 31 11.20 -10.39 -26.82
C GLN A 31 9.80 -10.18 -26.22
N ASN A 32 9.57 -10.69 -25.01
CA ASN A 32 8.29 -10.57 -24.29
C ASN A 32 8.45 -9.70 -23.05
N LEU A 33 7.56 -8.72 -22.88
CA LEU A 33 7.50 -7.90 -21.68
C LEU A 33 7.01 -8.71 -20.48
N LEU A 34 7.93 -9.23 -19.67
CA LEU A 34 7.62 -10.02 -18.48
C LEU A 34 6.93 -9.17 -17.39
N TRP A 35 7.42 -7.95 -17.18
CA TRP A 35 6.86 -6.98 -16.23
C TRP A 35 6.12 -5.90 -17.01
N SER A 36 4.80 -6.03 -17.06
CA SER A 36 3.91 -5.10 -17.77
C SER A 36 3.41 -3.98 -16.85
N VAL A 37 2.48 -3.15 -17.33
CA VAL A 37 1.88 -2.01 -16.63
C VAL A 37 1.42 -2.38 -15.21
N LEU A 38 0.88 -3.57 -14.98
CA LEU A 38 0.46 -4.02 -13.65
C LEU A 38 1.61 -4.00 -12.61
N ILE A 39 2.83 -4.34 -13.03
CA ILE A 39 4.02 -4.26 -12.19
C ILE A 39 4.47 -2.82 -11.95
N VAL A 40 4.12 -1.89 -12.84
CA VAL A 40 4.39 -0.44 -12.67
C VAL A 40 3.33 0.24 -11.79
N VAL A 41 2.11 -0.30 -11.73
CA VAL A 41 1.02 0.26 -10.95
C VAL A 41 1.18 -0.01 -9.45
N TYR A 42 1.69 -1.17 -9.02
CA TYR A 42 1.84 -1.44 -7.58
C TYR A 42 2.84 -0.51 -6.86
N PRO A 43 4.03 -0.16 -7.42
CA PRO A 43 4.97 0.80 -6.85
C PRO A 43 4.35 2.19 -6.77
N TYR A 44 3.58 2.58 -7.79
CA TYR A 44 2.85 3.83 -7.81
C TYR A 44 1.84 3.91 -6.66
N ILE A 45 1.01 2.86 -6.48
CA ILE A 45 0.04 2.80 -5.39
C ILE A 45 0.74 2.82 -4.02
N THR A 46 1.79 2.02 -3.83
CA THR A 46 2.53 2.00 -2.55
C THR A 46 3.26 3.33 -2.28
N GLY A 47 3.66 4.06 -3.32
CA GLY A 47 4.15 5.43 -3.21
C GLY A 47 3.08 6.41 -2.72
N LEU A 48 1.83 6.28 -3.20
CA LEU A 48 0.70 7.07 -2.70
C LEU A 48 0.42 6.77 -1.22
N VAL A 49 0.52 5.50 -0.80
CA VAL A 49 0.40 5.12 0.62
C VAL A 49 1.48 5.81 1.45
N ALA A 50 2.75 5.77 1.01
CA ALA A 50 3.84 6.41 1.72
C ALA A 50 3.62 7.93 1.83
N GLY A 51 3.22 8.60 0.74
CA GLY A 51 2.89 10.03 0.75
C GLY A 51 1.76 10.40 1.70
N ALA A 52 0.66 9.63 1.68
CA ALA A 52 -0.48 9.83 2.58
C ALA A 52 -0.09 9.63 4.06
N PHE A 53 0.76 8.63 4.34
CA PHE A 53 1.26 8.41 5.70
C PHE A 53 2.19 9.53 6.18
N ILE A 54 3.10 10.00 5.33
CA ILE A 54 3.96 11.15 5.68
C ILE A 54 3.10 12.39 5.98
N MET A 55 2.06 12.64 5.20
CA MET A 55 1.08 13.70 5.49
C MET A 55 0.45 13.56 6.89
N ALA A 56 0.05 12.35 7.29
CA ALA A 56 -0.45 12.10 8.63
C ALA A 56 0.62 12.35 9.71
N SER A 57 1.86 11.94 9.45
CA SER A 57 3.00 12.11 10.36
C SER A 57 3.36 13.58 10.62
N LEU A 58 3.19 14.47 9.63
CA LEU A 58 3.40 15.91 9.78
C LEU A 58 2.50 16.50 10.88
N VAL A 59 1.26 16.03 10.98
CA VAL A 59 0.34 16.47 12.02
C VAL A 59 0.73 15.87 13.37
N ARG A 60 0.93 14.55 13.43
CA ARG A 60 1.09 13.83 14.70
C ARG A 60 2.46 14.04 15.37
N VAL A 61 3.53 13.96 14.59
CA VAL A 61 4.92 14.00 15.08
C VAL A 61 5.48 15.41 15.04
N PHE A 62 5.26 16.12 13.93
CA PHE A 62 5.82 17.45 13.69
C PHE A 62 4.87 18.60 14.07
N ASN A 63 3.66 18.29 14.56
CA ASN A 63 2.68 19.27 15.07
C ASN A 63 2.27 20.34 14.05
N VAL A 64 2.19 19.98 12.77
CA VAL A 64 1.77 20.88 11.68
C VAL A 64 0.25 21.03 11.68
N ARG A 65 -0.25 22.00 12.46
CA ARG A 65 -1.69 22.22 12.66
C ARG A 65 -2.47 22.55 11.38
N ALA A 66 -1.82 23.14 10.38
CA ALA A 66 -2.44 23.47 9.10
C ALA A 66 -3.00 22.23 8.36
N LEU A 67 -2.45 21.04 8.63
CA LEU A 67 -2.85 19.79 7.99
C LEU A 67 -3.80 18.94 8.84
N ALA A 68 -4.18 19.40 10.04
CA ALA A 68 -5.09 18.67 10.92
C ALA A 68 -6.43 18.26 10.24
N PRO A 69 -7.07 19.10 9.39
CA PRO A 69 -8.31 18.71 8.71
C PRO A 69 -8.16 17.52 7.76
N VAL A 70 -6.97 17.32 7.20
CA VAL A 70 -6.70 16.24 6.23
C VAL A 70 -6.06 15.00 6.87
N TYR A 71 -5.67 15.07 8.14
CA TYR A 71 -4.99 13.98 8.86
C TYR A 71 -5.76 12.64 8.79
N ARG A 72 -7.03 12.66 9.20
CA ARG A 72 -7.88 11.45 9.21
C ARG A 72 -8.14 10.93 7.80
N LEU A 73 -8.34 11.84 6.85
CA LEU A 73 -8.50 11.48 5.45
C LEU A 73 -7.24 10.79 4.92
N ALA A 74 -6.05 11.30 5.24
CA ALA A 74 -4.79 10.73 4.80
C ALA A 74 -4.58 9.30 5.31
N LEU A 75 -4.91 9.00 6.58
CA LEU A 75 -4.86 7.64 7.11
C LEU A 75 -5.83 6.69 6.38
N LEU A 76 -7.06 7.13 6.12
CA LEU A 76 -8.04 6.33 5.38
C LEU A 76 -7.63 6.14 3.92
N THR A 77 -7.05 7.16 3.28
CA THR A 77 -6.51 7.09 1.93
C THR A 77 -5.35 6.10 1.86
N ALA A 78 -4.44 6.14 2.83
CA ALA A 78 -3.37 5.16 2.94
C ALA A 78 -3.93 3.74 3.08
N LEU A 79 -4.96 3.53 3.92
CA LEU A 79 -5.58 2.21 4.09
C LEU A 79 -6.21 1.72 2.78
N GLY A 80 -6.99 2.57 2.11
CA GLY A 80 -7.64 2.22 0.86
C GLY A 80 -6.65 1.83 -0.23
N PHE A 81 -5.61 2.65 -0.44
CA PHE A 81 -4.57 2.33 -1.42
C PHE A 81 -3.79 1.09 -1.04
N LEU A 82 -3.47 0.89 0.24
CA LEU A 82 -2.71 -0.27 0.66
C LEU A 82 -3.52 -1.55 0.43
N ILE A 83 -4.81 -1.59 0.78
CA ILE A 83 -5.69 -2.73 0.48
C ILE A 83 -5.74 -3.05 -1.03
N CYS A 84 -5.71 -2.03 -1.89
CA CYS A 84 -5.72 -2.19 -3.34
C CYS A 84 -4.34 -2.53 -3.94
N ALA A 85 -3.24 -2.27 -3.24
CA ALA A 85 -1.88 -2.44 -3.76
C ALA A 85 -1.52 -3.88 -4.21
N PRO A 86 -2.06 -4.96 -3.58
CA PRO A 86 -1.84 -6.32 -4.08
C PRO A 86 -2.60 -6.66 -5.35
N LEU A 87 -3.65 -5.91 -5.74
CA LEU A 87 -4.51 -6.28 -6.88
C LEU A 87 -3.74 -6.33 -8.21
N PRO A 88 -2.90 -5.35 -8.58
CA PRO A 88 -2.09 -5.43 -9.79
C PRO A 88 -1.14 -6.63 -9.77
N LEU A 89 -0.57 -6.97 -8.61
CA LEU A 89 0.28 -8.16 -8.46
C LEU A 89 -0.54 -9.43 -8.69
N LEU A 90 -1.70 -9.57 -8.06
CA LEU A 90 -2.58 -10.72 -8.23
C LEU A 90 -3.01 -10.92 -9.68
N PHE A 91 -3.34 -9.86 -10.41
CA PHE A 91 -3.71 -9.95 -11.83
C PHE A 91 -2.51 -10.17 -12.76
N HIS A 92 -1.30 -9.91 -12.29
CA HIS A 92 -0.07 -10.21 -13.03
C HIS A 92 0.40 -11.66 -12.82
N LEU A 93 0.06 -12.29 -11.69
CA LEU A 93 0.36 -13.70 -11.45
C LEU A 93 -0.36 -14.61 -12.48
N GLY A 94 0.37 -15.58 -13.04
CA GLY A 94 -0.24 -16.62 -13.87
C GLY A 94 -1.13 -17.60 -13.11
N HIS A 95 -0.92 -17.73 -11.79
CA HIS A 95 -1.68 -18.61 -10.88
C HIS A 95 -2.08 -17.84 -9.60
N PRO A 96 -3.06 -16.91 -9.68
CA PRO A 96 -3.45 -16.05 -8.57
C PRO A 96 -3.97 -16.83 -7.34
N GLU A 97 -4.54 -18.01 -7.55
CA GLU A 97 -5.02 -18.92 -6.49
C GLU A 97 -3.88 -19.40 -5.57
N ARG A 98 -2.63 -19.36 -6.05
CA ARG A 98 -1.44 -19.75 -5.29
C ARG A 98 -0.74 -18.58 -4.61
N SER A 99 -1.28 -17.36 -4.71
CA SER A 99 -0.67 -16.13 -4.18
C SER A 99 -0.29 -16.21 -2.70
N LEU A 100 -1.11 -16.90 -1.88
CA LEU A 100 -0.84 -17.08 -0.45
C LEU A 100 0.43 -17.88 -0.16
N GLN A 101 0.92 -18.70 -1.10
CA GLN A 101 2.15 -19.48 -0.94
C GLN A 101 3.37 -18.58 -0.74
N VAL A 102 3.34 -17.34 -1.25
CA VAL A 102 4.44 -16.38 -1.07
C VAL A 102 4.66 -16.03 0.41
N MET A 103 3.61 -16.10 1.24
CA MET A 103 3.65 -15.83 2.68
C MET A 103 3.80 -17.10 3.51
N ILE A 104 3.24 -18.23 3.06
CA ILE A 104 3.24 -19.49 3.82
C ILE A 104 4.55 -20.27 3.64
N THR A 105 5.09 -20.30 2.42
CA THR A 105 6.35 -21.00 2.08
C THR A 105 7.30 -20.06 1.34
N PRO A 106 7.83 -19.02 2.01
CA PRO A 106 8.64 -18.00 1.35
C PRO A 106 10.04 -18.51 1.01
N HIS A 107 10.54 -18.12 -0.16
CA HIS A 107 11.96 -18.22 -0.46
C HIS A 107 12.66 -16.95 0.03
N LEU A 108 13.38 -17.02 1.16
CA LEU A 108 13.90 -15.82 1.85
C LEU A 108 14.93 -15.01 1.06
N SER A 109 15.59 -15.61 0.06
CA SER A 109 16.48 -14.87 -0.83
C SER A 109 15.75 -14.09 -1.94
N SER A 110 14.43 -14.26 -2.09
CA SER A 110 13.63 -13.55 -3.08
C SER A 110 13.21 -12.19 -2.54
N PRO A 111 13.63 -11.07 -3.16
CA PRO A 111 13.17 -9.75 -2.76
C PRO A 111 11.64 -9.63 -2.75
N MET A 112 10.98 -10.19 -3.77
CA MET A 112 9.52 -10.16 -3.88
C MET A 112 8.81 -10.91 -2.74
N ALA A 113 9.33 -12.06 -2.32
CA ALA A 113 8.73 -12.81 -1.19
C ALA A 113 8.88 -12.05 0.13
N MET A 114 10.05 -11.47 0.37
CA MET A 114 10.32 -10.67 1.57
C MET A 114 9.51 -9.38 1.62
N PHE A 115 9.21 -8.77 0.47
CA PHE A 115 8.33 -7.60 0.39
C PHE A 115 6.93 -7.87 0.95
N GLY A 116 6.39 -9.09 0.78
CA GLY A 116 5.11 -9.48 1.38
C GLY A 116 5.09 -9.31 2.90
N PHE A 117 6.20 -9.59 3.59
CA PHE A 117 6.32 -9.39 5.04
C PHE A 117 6.49 -7.91 5.42
N VAL A 118 7.25 -7.14 4.64
CA VAL A 118 7.35 -5.68 4.83
C VAL A 118 5.98 -5.02 4.67
N TYR A 119 5.24 -5.42 3.66
CA TYR A 119 3.86 -4.98 3.42
C TYR A 119 2.94 -5.38 4.58
N ALA A 120 2.99 -6.63 5.04
CA ALA A 120 2.16 -7.11 6.15
C ALA A 120 2.49 -6.38 7.46
N TRP A 121 3.77 -6.16 7.76
CA TRP A 121 4.20 -5.35 8.90
C TRP A 121 3.59 -3.94 8.84
N TYR A 122 3.74 -3.27 7.70
CA TYR A 122 3.24 -1.92 7.55
C TYR A 122 1.71 -1.85 7.65
N MET A 123 0.99 -2.74 6.97
CA MET A 123 -0.47 -2.81 7.06
C MET A 123 -0.93 -3.07 8.50
N MET A 124 -0.39 -4.10 9.14
CA MET A 124 -0.92 -4.60 10.41
C MET A 124 -0.42 -3.78 11.61
N ALA A 125 0.89 -3.59 11.74
CA ALA A 125 1.50 -3.02 12.94
C ALA A 125 1.57 -1.49 12.92
N VAL A 126 1.65 -0.87 11.73
CA VAL A 126 1.72 0.59 11.61
C VAL A 126 0.33 1.14 11.33
N LEU A 127 -0.23 0.85 10.15
CA LEU A 127 -1.39 1.57 9.66
C LEU A 127 -2.68 1.22 10.39
N LEU A 128 -2.99 -0.08 10.57
CA LEU A 128 -4.22 -0.49 11.25
C LEU A 128 -4.20 -0.13 12.75
N LEU A 129 -3.06 -0.28 13.43
CA LEU A 129 -2.96 0.12 14.84
C LEU A 129 -3.06 1.65 15.01
N GLU A 130 -2.41 2.44 14.15
CA GLU A 130 -2.54 3.90 14.19
C GLU A 130 -3.97 4.35 13.93
N LEU A 131 -4.62 3.77 12.92
CA LEU A 131 -6.02 4.05 12.61
C LEU A 131 -6.95 3.64 13.75
N TRP A 132 -6.70 2.48 14.37
CA TRP A 132 -7.49 2.01 15.51
C TRP A 132 -7.36 2.96 16.70
N CYS A 133 -6.15 3.36 17.08
CA CYS A 133 -5.95 4.34 18.15
C CYS A 133 -6.63 5.68 17.85
N GLU A 134 -6.56 6.16 16.60
CA GLU A 134 -7.18 7.42 16.19
C GLU A 134 -8.72 7.37 16.24
N TYR A 135 -9.32 6.27 15.81
CA TYR A 135 -10.77 6.13 15.73
C TYR A 135 -11.38 5.46 16.96
N ARG A 136 -10.61 5.03 17.97
CA ARG A 136 -11.11 4.26 19.11
C ARG A 136 -12.29 4.93 19.81
N ARG A 137 -12.16 6.22 20.11
CA ARG A 137 -13.24 7.01 20.73
C ARG A 137 -14.52 7.01 19.91
N ASP A 138 -14.39 7.21 18.61
CA ASP A 138 -15.51 7.27 17.68
C ASP A 138 -16.16 5.89 17.51
N LEU A 139 -15.35 4.83 17.43
CA LEU A 139 -15.82 3.44 17.38
C LEU A 139 -16.65 3.08 18.62
N VAL A 140 -16.19 3.46 19.82
CA VAL A 140 -16.96 3.23 21.05
C VAL A 140 -18.26 4.02 21.03
N ALA A 141 -18.23 5.31 20.67
CA ALA A 141 -19.43 6.14 20.59
C ALA A 141 -20.45 5.59 19.58
N TRP A 142 -20.00 5.17 18.40
CA TRP A 142 -20.86 4.58 17.36
C TRP A 142 -21.38 3.20 17.77
N SER A 143 -20.60 2.39 18.48
CA SER A 143 -21.05 1.08 18.98
C SER A 143 -22.20 1.17 19.99
N GLN A 144 -22.34 2.30 20.68
CA GLN A 144 -23.42 2.56 21.63
C GLN A 144 -24.66 3.18 20.95
N ARG A 145 -24.46 3.98 19.90
CA ARG A 145 -25.52 4.69 19.19
C ARG A 145 -26.23 3.83 18.15
N GLU A 146 -25.46 3.07 17.38
CA GLU A 146 -25.95 2.34 16.22
C GLU A 146 -26.49 0.95 16.61
N ARG A 147 -27.59 0.54 15.99
CA ARG A 147 -28.23 -0.76 16.22
C ARG A 147 -28.05 -1.71 15.02
N GLY A 148 -28.29 -2.99 15.25
CA GLY A 148 -28.19 -4.03 14.21
C GLY A 148 -26.75 -4.31 13.79
N PHE A 149 -26.55 -4.67 12.52
CA PHE A 149 -25.25 -5.11 11.99
C PHE A 149 -24.14 -4.05 12.15
N ARG A 150 -24.44 -2.77 11.91
CA ARG A 150 -23.46 -1.67 12.06
C ARG A 150 -22.97 -1.54 13.51
N GLY A 151 -23.89 -1.62 14.48
CA GLY A 151 -23.54 -1.60 15.91
C GLY A 151 -22.66 -2.79 16.30
N THR A 152 -22.97 -3.99 15.81
CA THR A 152 -22.14 -5.19 16.03
C THR A 152 -20.75 -5.03 15.41
N LEU A 153 -20.65 -4.49 14.19
CA LEU A 153 -19.38 -4.24 13.52
C LEU A 153 -18.51 -3.27 14.32
N TYR A 154 -19.06 -2.13 14.76
CA TYR A 154 -18.31 -1.17 15.57
C TYR A 154 -17.89 -1.77 16.91
N ARG A 155 -18.74 -2.58 17.55
CA ARG A 155 -18.40 -3.30 18.79
C ARG A 155 -17.29 -4.33 18.61
N LEU A 156 -17.22 -4.99 17.44
CA LEU A 156 -16.08 -5.86 17.13
C LEU A 156 -14.80 -5.03 16.95
N MET A 157 -14.91 -3.90 16.25
CA MET A 157 -13.77 -3.00 15.99
C MET A 157 -13.25 -2.28 17.25
N THR A 158 -14.02 -2.19 18.34
CA THR A 158 -13.47 -1.70 19.63
C THR A 158 -12.50 -2.68 20.27
N LEU A 159 -12.43 -3.93 19.79
CA LEU A 159 -11.60 -5.01 20.36
C LEU A 159 -11.84 -5.23 21.87
N GLY A 160 -13.05 -4.92 22.34
CA GLY A 160 -13.43 -5.02 23.76
C GLY A 160 -12.98 -3.85 24.64
N VAL A 161 -12.24 -2.87 24.11
CA VAL A 161 -11.75 -1.71 24.87
C VAL A 161 -12.75 -0.55 24.76
N THR A 162 -13.58 -0.35 25.80
CA THR A 162 -14.64 0.66 25.80
C THR A 162 -14.41 1.83 26.76
N ASP A 163 -13.29 1.84 27.51
CA ASP A 163 -13.00 2.92 28.45
C ASP A 163 -12.69 4.23 27.71
N LEU A 164 -13.44 5.28 27.99
CA LEU A 164 -13.26 6.64 27.45
C LEU A 164 -12.79 7.63 28.52
N SER A 165 -12.24 7.13 29.63
CA SER A 165 -11.63 7.97 30.66
C SER A 165 -10.53 8.86 30.06
N PRO A 166 -10.29 10.07 30.62
CA PRO A 166 -9.22 10.94 30.14
C PRO A 166 -7.83 10.28 30.17
N ALA A 167 -7.58 9.40 31.16
CA ALA A 167 -6.34 8.65 31.27
C ALA A 167 -6.17 7.64 30.12
N ALA A 168 -7.23 6.91 29.75
CA ALA A 168 -7.20 5.98 28.61
C ALA A 168 -6.95 6.72 27.28
N LEU A 169 -7.58 7.87 27.07
CA LEU A 169 -7.38 8.67 25.86
C LEU A 169 -5.94 9.22 25.75
N GLN A 170 -5.31 9.60 26.87
CA GLN A 170 -3.90 10.00 26.86
C GLN A 170 -2.97 8.83 26.48
N ILE A 171 -3.32 7.60 26.88
CA ILE A 171 -2.58 6.40 26.48
C ILE A 171 -2.72 6.19 24.96
N ASP A 172 -3.93 6.33 24.41
CA ASP A 172 -4.16 6.21 22.96
C ASP A 172 -3.32 7.22 22.17
N GLU A 173 -3.29 8.48 22.62
CA GLU A 173 -2.47 9.53 21.99
C GLU A 173 -0.98 9.20 22.03
N ARG A 174 -0.49 8.70 23.18
CA ARG A 174 0.90 8.30 23.33
C ARG A 174 1.25 7.11 22.45
N MET A 175 0.38 6.10 22.39
CA MET A 175 0.53 4.93 21.52
C MET A 175 0.55 5.33 20.06
N SER A 176 -0.43 6.13 19.62
CA SER A 176 -0.49 6.66 18.26
C SER A 176 0.80 7.39 17.89
N LYS A 177 1.31 8.27 18.77
CA LYS A 177 2.58 8.97 18.52
C LYS A 177 3.78 8.02 18.38
N ILE A 178 3.88 6.98 19.21
CA ILE A 178 4.94 5.96 19.12
C ILE A 178 4.83 5.21 17.80
N ILE A 179 3.62 4.78 17.43
CA ILE A 179 3.36 4.07 16.18
C ILE A 179 3.76 4.94 14.99
N THR A 180 3.38 6.22 14.96
CA THR A 180 3.76 7.11 13.85
C THR A 180 5.28 7.30 13.75
N VAL A 181 5.99 7.39 14.89
CA VAL A 181 7.46 7.49 14.91
C VAL A 181 8.12 6.24 14.32
N ILE A 182 7.59 5.05 14.62
CA ILE A 182 8.02 3.78 14.00
C ILE A 182 7.55 3.69 12.54
N GLY A 183 6.40 4.28 12.25
CA GLY A 183 5.76 4.27 10.95
C GLY A 183 6.52 5.05 9.90
N ILE A 184 7.15 6.17 10.26
CA ILE A 184 7.98 6.97 9.34
C ILE A 184 9.08 6.12 8.68
N PRO A 185 10.02 5.50 9.42
CA PRO A 185 11.02 4.63 8.82
C PRO A 185 10.39 3.39 8.16
N SER A 186 9.26 2.89 8.67
CA SER A 186 8.53 1.79 8.04
C SER A 186 7.94 2.17 6.68
N ALA A 187 7.52 3.43 6.47
CA ALA A 187 7.01 3.93 5.19
C ALA A 187 8.13 4.06 4.16
N PHE A 188 9.29 4.58 4.59
CA PHE A 188 10.51 4.58 3.77
C PHE A 188 10.95 3.17 3.43
N LEU A 189 10.89 2.24 4.39
CA LEU A 189 11.19 0.83 4.13
C LEU A 189 10.19 0.24 3.14
N LEU A 190 8.88 0.42 3.33
CA LEU A 190 7.86 -0.11 2.44
C LEU A 190 8.08 0.34 0.99
N HIS A 191 8.17 1.64 0.76
CA HIS A 191 8.32 2.15 -0.61
C HIS A 191 9.74 1.99 -1.16
N GLY A 192 10.76 2.26 -0.34
CA GLY A 192 12.17 2.09 -0.73
C GLY A 192 12.53 0.63 -1.03
N TYR A 193 11.91 -0.33 -0.36
CA TYR A 193 12.09 -1.75 -0.67
C TYR A 193 11.59 -2.12 -2.06
N VAL A 194 10.58 -1.41 -2.58
CA VAL A 194 10.17 -1.56 -3.98
C VAL A 194 11.31 -1.15 -4.91
N GLY A 195 11.97 -0.02 -4.65
CA GLY A 195 13.19 0.37 -5.38
C GLY A 195 14.27 -0.70 -5.33
N PHE A 196 14.49 -1.32 -4.16
CA PHE A 196 15.40 -2.46 -4.01
C PHE A 196 14.99 -3.67 -4.87
N ILE A 197 13.69 -4.00 -4.98
CA ILE A 197 13.22 -5.07 -5.87
C ILE A 197 13.69 -4.80 -7.32
N PHE A 198 13.44 -3.61 -7.87
CA PHE A 198 13.84 -3.27 -9.23
C PHE A 198 15.36 -3.19 -9.39
N GLY A 199 16.07 -2.54 -8.48
CA GLY A 199 17.52 -2.36 -8.55
C GLY A 199 18.32 -3.66 -8.36
N SER A 200 17.73 -4.67 -7.70
CA SER A 200 18.36 -5.98 -7.52
C SER A 200 18.30 -6.88 -8.77
N VAL A 201 17.49 -6.53 -9.78
CA VAL A 201 17.35 -7.29 -11.02
C VAL A 201 18.54 -7.02 -11.95
N LYS A 202 19.62 -7.79 -11.76
CA LYS A 202 20.83 -7.70 -12.59
C LYS A 202 20.61 -7.95 -14.08
N ALA A 203 19.48 -8.54 -14.44
CA ALA A 203 19.11 -8.82 -15.83
C ALA A 203 18.75 -7.55 -16.63
N ASN A 204 18.38 -6.45 -15.95
CA ASN A 204 18.07 -5.19 -16.63
C ASN A 204 19.12 -4.12 -16.28
N PRO A 205 20.05 -3.79 -17.21
CA PRO A 205 21.15 -2.87 -16.92
C PRO A 205 20.68 -1.43 -16.64
N TRP A 206 19.48 -1.04 -17.07
CA TRP A 206 18.93 0.29 -16.86
C TRP A 206 18.35 0.50 -15.47
N TRP A 207 18.11 -0.59 -14.72
CA TRP A 207 17.50 -0.54 -13.38
C TRP A 207 18.54 -0.59 -12.26
N GLY A 208 19.76 -1.03 -12.58
CA GLY A 208 20.87 -1.13 -11.63
C GLY A 208 21.52 0.21 -11.33
N ASN A 209 20.92 1.02 -10.45
CA ASN A 209 21.55 2.19 -9.85
C ASN A 209 21.22 2.25 -8.34
N VAL A 210 22.11 2.86 -7.56
CA VAL A 210 22.01 3.00 -6.08
C VAL A 210 21.17 4.24 -5.69
N LEU A 211 20.79 5.07 -6.67
CA LEU A 211 19.99 6.30 -6.54
C LEU A 211 18.65 6.11 -7.24
#